data_AF-A0A3C0DM57-F1
#
_entry.id   AF-A0A3C0DM57-F1
#
_cell.length_a   1.000
_cell.length_b   1.000
_cell.length_c   1.000
_cell.angle_alpha   90.00
_cell.angle_beta   90.00
_cell.angle_gamma   90.00
#
_symmetry.space_group_name_H-M   'P 1'
#
loop_
_entity.id
_entity.type
_entity.pdbx_description
1 polymer ?
#
loop_
_entity_poly.entity_id
_entity_poly.type
_entity_poly.pdbx_seq_one_letter_code
_entity_poly.pdbx_strand_id
1 'polypeptide(L)'
;AALIFGASGGVMEAALRTVYEVVAKEPLANIDFCDVRGLEGVKEATVDIKGTKVRVAVTNGLANARKVLDAIKDGTGKWDFIEIMA
;
A
#
# COMPACT_ATOMS: atom_id res chain seq x y z
N ALA A 1 11.96 -9.59 0.91
CA ALA A 1 10.82 -8.87 0.30
C ALA A 1 10.65 -9.14 -1.21
N ALA A 2 11.70 -9.37 -2.00
CA ALA A 2 11.59 -9.52 -3.46
C ALA A 2 10.66 -10.63 -3.98
N LEU A 3 10.44 -11.71 -3.20
CA LEU A 3 9.64 -12.87 -3.62
C LEU A 3 8.15 -12.54 -3.85
N ILE A 4 7.60 -11.52 -3.17
CA ILE A 4 6.16 -11.22 -3.21
C ILE A 4 5.77 -10.19 -4.28
N PHE A 5 6.71 -9.59 -5.00
CA PHE A 5 6.45 -8.45 -5.91
C PHE A 5 5.52 -8.80 -7.08
N GLY A 6 5.45 -10.08 -7.48
CA GLY A 6 4.60 -10.53 -8.59
C GLY A 6 3.11 -10.64 -8.23
N ALA A 7 2.73 -10.51 -6.96
CA ALA A 7 1.36 -10.51 -6.51
C ALA A 7 0.86 -9.08 -6.27
N SER A 8 -0.40 -8.80 -6.57
CA SER A 8 -1.01 -7.48 -6.29
C SER A 8 -0.95 -7.15 -4.80
N GLY A 9 -0.27 -6.04 -4.46
CA GLY A 9 0.00 -5.62 -3.08
C GLY A 9 1.35 -6.07 -2.52
N GLY A 10 2.12 -6.86 -3.28
CA GLY A 10 3.44 -7.33 -2.85
C GLY A 10 4.51 -6.25 -2.85
N VAL A 11 4.43 -5.28 -3.76
CA VAL A 11 5.36 -4.13 -3.79
C VAL A 11 5.07 -3.20 -2.61
N MET A 12 3.80 -2.92 -2.33
CA MET A 12 3.33 -2.15 -1.18
C MET A 12 3.78 -2.80 0.13
N GLU A 13 3.55 -4.10 0.28
CA GLU A 13 3.96 -4.85 1.47
C GLU A 13 5.48 -4.80 1.67
N ALA A 14 6.25 -4.94 0.60
CA ALA A 14 7.71 -4.83 0.65
C ALA A 14 8.18 -3.44 1.09
N ALA A 15 7.61 -2.39 0.50
CA ALA A 15 7.95 -1.00 0.82
C ALA A 15 7.63 -0.67 2.28
N LEU A 16 6.45 -1.06 2.77
CA LEU A 16 6.02 -0.82 4.15
C LEU A 16 6.94 -1.51 5.16
N ARG A 17 7.36 -2.75 4.89
CA ARG A 17 8.34 -3.47 5.73
C ARG A 17 9.65 -2.69 5.85
N THR A 18 10.18 -2.19 4.73
CA THR A 18 11.42 -1.40 4.72
C THR A 18 11.25 -0.06 5.44
N VAL A 19 10.16 0.67 5.16
CA VAL A 19 9.91 1.97 5.80
C VAL A 19 9.80 1.81 7.32
N TYR A 20 9.11 0.77 7.78
CA TYR A 20 9.03 0.50 9.21
C TYR A 20 10.40 0.23 9.81
N GLU A 21 11.24 -0.64 9.25
CA GLU A 21 12.57 -0.90 9.81
C GLU A 21 13.45 0.37 9.84
N VAL A 22 13.38 1.21 8.80
CA VAL A 22 14.13 2.46 8.72
C VAL A 22 13.66 3.48 9.76
N VAL A 23 12.35 3.66 9.93
CA VAL A 23 11.76 4.64 10.86
C VAL A 23 11.78 4.13 12.30
N ALA A 24 11.41 2.87 12.50
CA ALA A 24 11.35 2.24 13.81
C ALA A 24 12.73 1.91 14.38
N LYS A 25 13.75 1.70 13.53
CA LYS A 25 15.08 1.21 13.91
C LYS A 25 15.05 -0.11 14.70
N GLU A 26 13.97 -0.86 14.57
CA GLU A 26 13.71 -2.12 15.25
C GLU A 26 13.25 -3.15 14.20
N PRO A 27 13.64 -4.43 14.36
CA PRO A 27 13.21 -5.48 13.44
C PRO A 27 11.69 -5.69 13.55
N LEU A 28 11.06 -5.90 12.40
CA LEU A 28 9.62 -6.13 12.30
C LEU A 28 9.27 -7.52 12.86
N ALA A 29 8.51 -7.58 13.97
CA ALA A 29 8.18 -8.86 14.61
C ALA A 29 7.14 -9.67 13.82
N ASN A 30 6.07 -9.02 13.33
CA ASN A 30 5.16 -9.57 12.33
C ASN A 30 4.15 -8.50 11.93
N ILE A 31 4.17 -8.06 10.67
CA ILE A 31 3.04 -7.34 10.07
C ILE A 31 2.76 -8.04 8.74
N ASP A 32 1.88 -9.03 8.80
CA ASP A 32 1.18 -9.48 7.61
C ASP A 32 0.19 -8.36 7.25
N PHE A 33 0.54 -7.57 6.24
CA PHE A 33 -0.33 -6.55 5.67
C PHE A 33 -1.41 -7.24 4.80
N CYS A 34 -2.26 -8.04 5.44
CA CYS A 34 -3.33 -8.77 4.76
C CYS A 34 -4.30 -7.85 4.04
N ASP A 35 -4.46 -6.61 4.53
CA ASP A 35 -5.38 -5.61 4.00
C ASP A 35 -5.00 -5.11 2.59
N VAL A 36 -3.75 -5.30 2.16
CA VAL A 36 -3.31 -4.96 0.78
C VAL A 36 -3.28 -6.18 -0.16
N ARG A 37 -3.58 -7.38 0.35
CA ARG A 37 -3.64 -8.62 -0.43
C ARG A 37 -5.06 -8.85 -0.98
N GLY A 38 -5.18 -9.62 -2.05
CA GLY A 38 -6.47 -9.95 -2.67
C GLY A 38 -6.70 -9.32 -4.05
N LEU A 39 -7.82 -9.68 -4.68
CA LEU A 39 -8.17 -9.36 -6.07
C LEU A 39 -9.14 -8.17 -6.21
N GLU A 40 -9.46 -7.48 -5.11
CA GLU A 40 -10.28 -6.26 -5.18
C GLU A 40 -9.60 -5.20 -6.05
N GLY A 41 -10.41 -4.47 -6.83
CA GLY A 41 -9.90 -3.56 -7.86
C GLY A 41 -9.10 -2.38 -7.28
N VAL A 42 -9.53 -1.86 -6.13
CA VAL A 42 -8.81 -0.87 -5.32
C VAL A 42 -8.86 -1.37 -3.88
N LYS A 43 -7.70 -1.52 -3.26
CA LYS A 43 -7.53 -1.91 -1.86
C LYS A 43 -6.95 -0.73 -1.11
N GLU A 44 -7.42 -0.50 0.11
CA GLU A 44 -6.99 0.61 0.95
C GLU A 44 -6.62 0.12 2.33
N ALA A 45 -5.55 0.67 2.90
CA ALA A 45 -5.15 0.36 4.27
C ALA A 45 -4.58 1.62 4.94
N THR A 46 -4.61 1.64 6.27
CA THR A 46 -3.88 2.64 7.06
C THR A 46 -2.94 1.92 7.99
N VAL A 47 -1.65 2.23 7.86
CA VAL A 47 -0.58 1.63 8.65
C VAL A 47 -0.07 2.66 9.64
N ASP A 48 -0.02 2.32 10.92
CA ASP A 48 0.64 3.15 11.92
C ASP A 48 2.12 2.75 12.02
N ILE A 49 3.01 3.71 11.74
CA ILE A 49 4.46 3.55 11.86
C ILE A 49 4.94 4.51 12.94
N LYS A 50 5.08 4.02 14.18
CA LYS A 50 5.48 4.79 15.38
C LYS A 50 4.70 6.11 15.52
N GLY A 51 3.37 6.06 15.38
CA GLY A 51 2.47 7.21 15.51
C GLY A 51 2.26 8.01 14.22
N THR A 52 2.95 7.67 13.14
CA THR A 52 2.68 8.22 11.81
C THR A 52 1.71 7.31 11.08
N LYS A 53 0.47 7.79 10.86
CA LYS A 53 -0.52 7.07 10.05
C LYS A 53 -0.23 7.27 8.57
N VAL A 54 0.16 6.21 7.89
CA VAL A 54 0.40 6.16 6.46
C VAL A 54 -0.79 5.48 5.79
N ARG A 55 -1.52 6.22 4.97
CA ARG A 55 -2.67 5.71 4.21
C ARG A 55 -2.16 5.23 2.86
N VAL A 56 -2.49 4.00 2.51
CA VAL A 56 -2.01 3.37 1.29
C VAL A 56 -3.15 2.87 0.45
N ALA A 57 -2.97 2.89 -0.87
CA ALA A 57 -3.87 2.24 -1.82
C ALA A 57 -3.10 1.31 -2.74
N VAL A 58 -3.70 0.18 -3.10
CA VAL A 58 -3.19 -0.76 -4.10
C VAL A 58 -4.26 -0.98 -5.14
N THR A 59 -3.94 -0.69 -6.39
CA THR A 59 -4.85 -0.91 -7.52
C THR A 59 -4.40 -2.09 -8.35
N ASN A 60 -5.38 -2.87 -8.81
CA ASN A 60 -5.17 -3.96 -9.75
C ASN A 60 -5.89 -3.62 -11.06
N GLY A 61 -5.12 -3.42 -12.12
CA GLY A 61 -5.59 -3.06 -13.46
C GLY A 61 -5.77 -1.56 -13.67
N LEU A 62 -5.44 -1.11 -14.90
CA LEU A 62 -5.46 0.31 -15.29
C LEU A 62 -6.83 0.97 -15.19
N ALA A 63 -7.92 0.21 -15.35
CA ALA A 63 -9.28 0.71 -15.18
C ALA A 63 -9.55 1.20 -13.74
N ASN A 64 -8.96 0.54 -12.74
CA ASN A 64 -9.09 0.95 -11.34
C ASN A 64 -8.10 2.07 -10.98
N ALA A 65 -6.93 2.11 -11.62
CA ALA A 65 -6.00 3.23 -11.49
C ALA A 65 -6.64 4.56 -11.90
N ARG A 66 -7.47 4.58 -12.96
CA ARG A 66 -8.23 5.77 -13.37
C ARG A 66 -9.10 6.32 -12.24
N LYS A 67 -9.84 5.45 -11.54
CA LYS A 67 -10.72 5.82 -10.43
C LYS A 67 -9.94 6.45 -9.27
N VAL A 68 -8.78 5.89 -8.93
CA VAL A 68 -7.91 6.43 -7.88
C VAL A 68 -7.36 7.80 -8.27
N LEU A 69 -6.90 7.95 -9.52
CA LEU A 69 -6.41 9.24 -10.02
C LEU A 69 -7.50 10.32 -10.03
N ASP A 70 -8.73 9.96 -10.39
CA ASP A 70 -9.87 10.88 -10.37
C ASP A 70 -10.23 11.29 -8.93
N ALA A 71 -10.23 10.34 -7.98
CA ALA A 71 -10.42 10.65 -6.56
C ALA A 71 -9.36 11.61 -6.01
N ILE A 72 -8.09 11.45 -6.40
CA ILE A 72 -7.01 12.39 -6.01
C ILE A 72 -7.29 13.77 -6.58
N LYS A 73 -7.67 13.86 -7.86
CA LYS A 73 -7.98 15.12 -8.53
C LYS A 73 -9.15 15.85 -7.90
N ASP A 74 -10.16 15.11 -7.46
CA ASP A 74 -11.36 15.63 -6.80
C ASP A 74 -11.14 15.93 -5.31
N GLY A 75 -9.95 15.64 -4.77
CA GLY A 75 -9.60 15.86 -3.36
C GLY A 75 -10.25 14.88 -2.37
N THR A 76 -10.91 13.84 -2.87
CA THR A 76 -11.56 12.79 -2.05
C THR A 76 -10.59 11.66 -1.72
N GLY A 77 -9.61 11.42 -2.60
CA GLY A 77 -8.55 10.42 -2.43
C GLY A 77 -7.43 10.93 -1.54
N LYS A 78 -7.40 10.48 -0.27
CA LYS A 78 -6.38 10.89 0.69
C LYS A 78 -5.44 9.74 1.03
N TRP A 79 -4.62 9.35 0.06
CA TRP A 79 -3.56 8.34 0.25
C TRP A 79 -2.18 9.00 0.20
N ASP A 80 -1.25 8.48 0.98
CA ASP A 80 0.12 8.94 1.10
C ASP A 80 1.05 8.13 0.18
N PHE A 81 0.69 6.88 -0.12
CA PHE A 81 1.41 6.01 -1.06
C PHE A 81 0.47 5.09 -1.84
N ILE A 82 0.69 4.96 -3.15
CA ILE A 82 -0.21 4.23 -4.06
C ILE A 82 0.59 3.27 -4.94
N GLU A 83 0.19 1.99 -4.96
CA GLU A 83 0.68 0.99 -5.92
C GLU A 83 -0.30 0.86 -7.10
N ILE A 84 0.22 0.94 -8.32
CA ILE A 84 -0.55 0.67 -9.55
C ILE A 84 0.03 -0.54 -10.26
N MET A 85 -0.78 -1.60 -10.36
CA MET A 85 -0.47 -2.80 -11.14
C MET A 85 -1.27 -2.79 -12.44
N ALA A 86 -0.61 -3.14 -13.55
CA ALA A 86 -1.21 -3.19 -14.89
C ALA A 86 -1.73 -4.59 -15.22
#